data_AF-A0A3M7SL16-F1
#
_entry.id   AF-A0A3M7SL16-F1
#
_cell.length_a   1.000
_cell.length_b   1.000
_cell.length_c   1.000
_cell.angle_alpha   90.00
_cell.angle_beta   90.00
_cell.angle_gamma   90.00
#
_symmetry.space_group_name_H-M   'P 1'
#
loop_
_entity.id
_entity.type
_entity.pdbx_description
1 polymer ?
#
loop_
_entity_poly.entity_id
_entity_poly.type
_entity_poly.pdbx_seq_one_letter_code
_entity_poly.pdbx_strand_id
1 'polypeptide(L)' 'MRKNITILQIEKVQRRTLRSINGLRHLGYDERLHRAGFSDLVTRRTRGDLIQQFKLSHGAEQINWPFFDNTPSKNLKY' A
#
# COMPACT_ATOMS: atom_id res chain seq x y z
N MET A 1 -1.12 6.96 12.07
CA MET A 1 -1.01 5.48 12.01
C MET A 1 -1.53 4.97 10.67
N ARG A 2 -0.68 4.44 9.79
CA ARG A 2 -1.17 3.62 8.65
C ARG A 2 -1.80 2.38 9.27
N LYS A 3 -3.12 2.22 9.16
CA LYS A 3 -3.82 1.01 9.60
C LYS A 3 -3.17 -0.17 8.87
N ASN A 4 -2.62 -1.15 9.61
CA ASN A 4 -2.09 -2.39 9.06
C ASN A 4 -3.26 -3.26 8.56
N ILE A 5 -3.89 -2.81 7.48
CA ILE A 5 -4.89 -3.58 6.75
C ILE A 5 -4.11 -4.68 6.04
N THR A 6 -4.41 -5.93 6.37
CA THR A 6 -3.77 -7.08 5.74
C THR A 6 -4.15 -7.14 4.25
N ILE A 7 -3.25 -7.65 3.41
CA ILE A 7 -3.47 -7.78 1.95
C ILE A 7 -4.81 -8.49 1.67
N LEU A 8 -5.13 -9.52 2.46
CA LEU A 8 -6.39 -10.26 2.38
C LEU A 8 -7.65 -9.40 2.63
N GLN A 9 -7.57 -8.40 3.52
CA GLN A 9 -8.69 -7.50 3.79
C GLN A 9 -8.94 -6.56 2.60
N ILE A 10 -7.88 -6.03 1.98
CA ILE A 10 -8.01 -5.18 0.80
C ILE A 10 -8.54 -5.99 -0.39
N GLU A 11 -8.10 -7.23 -0.55
CA GLU A 11 -8.57 -8.11 -1.62
C GLU A 11 -10.06 -8.46 -1.47
N LYS A 12 -10.52 -8.71 -0.23
CA LYS A 12 -11.95 -8.91 0.07
C LYS A 12 -12.78 -7.69 -0.31
N VAL A 13 -12.30 -6.49 -0.01
CA VAL A 13 -12.95 -5.23 -0.42
C VAL A 13 -13.01 -5.14 -1.94
N GLN A 14 -11.88 -5.36 -2.64
CA GLN A 14 -11.82 -5.32 -4.10
C GLN A 14 -12.78 -6.32 -4.76
N ARG A 15 -12.82 -7.57 -4.28
CA ARG A 15 -13.75 -8.61 -4.75
C ARG A 15 -15.20 -8.20 -4.54
N ARG A 16 -15.54 -7.60 -3.40
CA ARG A 16 -16.91 -7.14 -3.11
C ARG A 16 -17.31 -5.99 -4.01
N THR A 17 -16.43 -5.01 -4.20
CA THR A 17 -16.66 -3.88 -5.11
C THR A 17 -16.90 -4.36 -6.54
N LEU A 18 -16.04 -5.24 -7.05
CA LEU A 18 -16.17 -5.82 -8.39
C LEU A 18 -17.45 -6.64 -8.57
N ARG A 19 -17.90 -7.36 -7.54
CA ARG A 19 -19.19 -8.09 -7.56
C ARG A 19 -20.40 -7.16 -7.56
N SER A 20 -20.25 -5.95 -7.05
CA SER A 20 -21.32 -4.94 -7.00
C SER A 20 -21.57 -4.26 -8.34
N ILE A 21 -20.66 -4.40 -9.32
CA ILE A 21 -20.81 -3.81 -10.64
C ILE A 21 -21.74 -4.69 -11.48
N ASN A 22 -22.88 -4.13 -11.90
CA ASN A 22 -23.82 -4.79 -12.79
C ASN A 22 -23.11 -5.16 -14.11
N GLY A 23 -23.28 -6.40 -14.57
CA GLY A 23 -22.60 -6.93 -15.76
C GLY A 23 -21.26 -7.64 -15.51
N LEU A 24 -20.66 -7.49 -14.32
CA LEU A 24 -19.42 -8.19 -13.95
C LEU A 24 -19.65 -9.35 -12.97
N ARG A 25 -20.83 -9.42 -12.33
CA ARG A 25 -21.13 -10.37 -11.23
C ARG A 25 -20.86 -11.84 -11.56
N HIS A 26 -21.16 -12.26 -12.79
CA HIS A 26 -21.03 -13.65 -13.25
C HIS A 26 -19.62 -14.03 -13.69
N LEU A 27 -18.73 -13.04 -13.89
CA LEU A 27 -17.37 -13.28 -14.37
C LEU A 27 -16.44 -13.72 -13.24
N GLY A 28 -15.36 -14.42 -13.64
CA GLY A 28 -14.26 -14.79 -12.77
C GLY A 28 -13.58 -13.56 -12.15
N TYR A 29 -12.81 -13.73 -11.08
CA TYR A 29 -12.16 -12.59 -10.42
C TYR A 29 -11.19 -11.85 -11.35
N ASP A 30 -10.32 -12.58 -12.05
CA ASP A 30 -9.31 -12.01 -12.94
C ASP A 30 -9.95 -11.35 -14.17
N GLU A 31 -11.02 -11.95 -14.70
CA GLU A 31 -11.78 -11.37 -15.81
C GLU A 31 -12.52 -10.09 -15.39
N ARG A 32 -13.09 -10.05 -14.18
CA ARG A 32 -13.66 -8.81 -13.62
C ARG A 32 -12.60 -7.73 -13.46
N LEU A 33 -11.41 -8.07 -13.00
CA LEU A 33 -10.30 -7.13 -12.85
C LEU A 33 -9.92 -6.55 -14.22
N HIS A 34 -9.72 -7.42 -15.21
CA HIS A 34 -9.37 -7.01 -16.56
C HIS A 34 -10.45 -6.12 -17.18
N ARG A 35 -11.71 -6.53 -17.13
CA ARG A 35 -12.83 -5.81 -17.74
C ARG A 35 -13.14 -4.48 -17.05
N ALA A 36 -12.82 -4.35 -15.77
CA ALA A 36 -12.89 -3.09 -15.03
C ALA A 36 -11.61 -2.23 -15.14
N GLY A 37 -10.56 -2.71 -15.80
CA GLY A 37 -9.28 -2.01 -15.92
C GLY A 37 -8.48 -1.92 -14.61
N PHE A 38 -8.75 -2.80 -13.65
CA PHE A 38 -8.04 -2.84 -12.37
C PHE A 38 -6.83 -3.77 -12.45
N SER A 39 -5.71 -3.31 -11.89
CA SER A 39 -4.54 -4.14 -11.63
C SER A 39 -4.69 -4.97 -10.35
N ASP A 40 -4.01 -6.11 -10.33
CA ASP A 40 -3.94 -6.99 -9.17
C ASP A 40 -3.38 -6.28 -7.93
N LEU A 41 -3.83 -6.73 -6.77
CA LEU A 41 -3.47 -6.12 -5.50
C LEU A 41 -1.98 -6.24 -5.20
N VAL A 42 -1.38 -7.40 -5.51
CA VAL A 42 0.06 -7.65 -5.34
C VAL A 42 0.86 -6.65 -6.17
N THR A 43 0.54 -6.51 -7.45
CA THR A 43 1.21 -5.55 -8.35
C THR A 43 1.11 -4.12 -7.85
N ARG A 44 -0.07 -3.69 -7.36
CA ARG A 44 -0.26 -2.35 -6.76
C ARG A 44 0.59 -2.16 -5.51
N ARG A 45 0.68 -3.19 -4.67
CA ARG A 45 1.47 -3.15 -3.44
C ARG A 45 2.95 -3.08 -3.74
N THR A 46 3.46 -3.92 -4.64
CA THR A 46 4.86 -3.89 -5.10
C THR A 46 5.22 -2.51 -5.66
N ARG A 47 4.37 -1.92 -6.51
CA ARG A 47 4.58 -0.56 -7.01
C ARG A 47 4.64 0.47 -5.88
N GLY A 48 3.73 0.39 -4.91
CA GLY A 48 3.71 1.26 -3.74
C GLY A 48 4.98 1.15 -2.89
N ASP A 49 5.47 -0.08 -2.67
CA ASP A 49 6.68 -0.34 -1.91
C ASP A 49 7.93 0.18 -2.64
N LEU A 50 8.02 0.01 -3.96
CA LEU A 50 9.11 0.58 -4.78
C LEU A 50 9.10 2.11 -4.77
N ILE A 51 7.92 2.74 -4.86
CA ILE A 51 7.79 4.20 -4.72
C ILE A 51 8.26 4.65 -3.33
N GLN A 52 7.89 3.91 -2.28
CA GLN A 52 8.31 4.22 -0.92
C GLN A 52 9.83 4.12 -0.75
N GLN A 53 10.45 3.08 -1.32
CA GLN A 53 11.90 2.89 -1.32
C GLN A 53 12.60 4.03 -2.06
N PHE A 54 12.10 4.41 -3.24
CA PHE A 54 12.65 5.53 -4.01
C PHE A 54 12.59 6.84 -3.22
N LYS A 55 11.47 7.13 -2.56
CA LYS A 55 11.33 8.34 -1.73
C LYS A 55 12.31 8.36 -0.57
N LEU A 56 12.52 7.21 0.08
CA LEU A 56 13.51 7.06 1.14
C LEU A 56 14.93 7.27 0.63
N SER A 57 15.29 6.66 -0.50
CA SER A 57 16.65 6.74 -1.05
C SER A 57 17.03 8.13 -1.54
N HIS A 58 16.05 8.93 -1.95
CA HIS A 58 16.28 10.30 -2.44
C HIS A 58 15.98 11.37 -1.38
N GLY A 59 15.75 10.98 -0.11
CA GLY A 59 15.44 11.92 0.97
C GLY A 59 14.12 12.69 0.79
N ALA A 60 13.28 12.27 -0.15
CA ALA A 60 11.98 12.89 -0.45
C ALA A 60 10.91 12.55 0.60
N GLU A 61 11.16 11.55 1.45
CA GLU A 61 10.34 11.23 2.61
C GLU A 61 11.26 10.85 3.77
N GLN A 62 11.06 11.46 4.94
CA GLN A 62 11.73 11.07 6.17
C GLN A 62 10.73 10.34 7.05
N ILE A 63 10.99 9.07 7.33
CA ILE A 63 10.16 8.30 8.26
C ILE A 63 10.73 8.50 9.65
N ASN A 64 10.05 9.30 10.45
CA ASN A 64 10.29 9.34 11.89
C ASN A 64 9.71 8.06 12.50
N TRP A 65 10.59 7.11 12.82
CA TRP A 65 10.20 5.88 13.50
C TRP A 65 10.12 6.18 14.99
N PRO A 66 8.92 6.20 15.61
CA PRO A 66 8.74 6.59 17.02
C PRO A 66 9.38 5.61 18.02
N PHE A 67 9.97 4.51 17.55
CA PHE A 67 10.77 3.58 18.36
C PHE A 67 12.26 3.95 18.38
N PHE A 68 12.70 4.71 17.38
CA PHE A 68 14.03 5.28 17.30
C PHE A 68 13.88 6.78 17.53
N ASP A 69 13.75 7.17 18.79
CA ASP A 69 13.89 8.58 19.16
C ASP A 69 15.32 9.03 18.83
N ASN A 70 15.53 9.50 17.60
CA ASN A 70 16.72 10.24 17.21
C ASN A 70 16.65 11.66 17.78
N THR A 71 16.35 11.79 19.08
CA THR A 71 16.73 13.01 19.77
C THR A 71 18.26 13.03 19.76
N PRO A 72 18.91 13.99 19.08
CA PRO A 72 20.34 14.14 19.26
C PRO A 72 20.53 14.39 20.76
N SER A 73 21.36 13.57 21.40
CA SER A 73 21.72 13.78 22.79
C SER A 73 22.24 15.21 22.91
N LYS A 74 21.46 16.08 23.55
CA LYS A 74 21.96 17.37 23.98
C LYS A 74 23.01 17.03 25.03
N ASN A 75 24.29 17.05 24.63
CA ASN A 75 25.49 17.38 25.42
C ASN A 75 26.69 16.57 24.93
N LEU A 76 27.55 17.22 24.15
CA LEU A 76 29.01 17.06 24.20
C LEU A 76 29.60 18.42 23.81
N LYS A 77 29.77 19.28 24.82
CA LYS A 77 30.74 20.38 24.77
C LYS A 77 32.06 19.79 25.28
N TYR A 78 33.08 19.74 24.43
CA TYR A 78 34.46 19.79 24.87
C TYR A 78 34.91 21.25 24.87
#